data_AF-A0A820W991-F1
#
_entry.id   AF-A0A820W991-F1
#
_cell.length_a   1.000
_cell.length_b   1.000
_cell.length_c   1.000
_cell.angle_alpha   90.00
_cell.angle_beta   90.00
_cell.angle_gamma   90.00
#
_symmetry.space_group_name_H-M   'P 1'
#
loop_
_entity.id
_entity.type
_entity.pdbx_description
1 polymer ?
#
loop_
_entity_poly.entity_id
_entity_poly.type
_entity_poly.pdbx_seq_one_letter_code
_entity_poly.pdbx_strand_id
1 'polypeptide(L)'
;EVFQPKLLSLIKKHIMQESRIWNLYGPAEVSLCCTYHLVDLGMDQKVIPIGRTLPNYQCLIHDEFGQSVITDQHGELLVGGVGVFAGYLYRNDLTEKAVVDIDNMIYYRTGDLVQMDSCGLLYYIGRKDYQVKLHGQRIEIGEIERCLLNKDVSACIIVKCGDDHLVAYVQGTNINEEDLREHCSSHLPTFMIPSMFVVLDRLPLNASGKIDLERLPAPNFSLSSVPARTKYDAPRTELEQRVHDLWCEILKTSGKKIARTTNFFAIGGHSLLFVQLYYDYQSNFRFDSQMISIAPFLLHATIADHAKLLNTVKFSGIKSEVWNTLHIDEGNNLSYEQFERIKFIHKF
;
A
#
# COMPACT_ATOMS: atom_id res chain seq x y z
N GLU A 1 7.78 4.65 -0.22
CA GLU A 1 8.45 3.80 -1.20
C GLU A 1 9.25 4.70 -2.12
N VAL A 2 10.52 4.36 -2.25
CA VAL A 2 11.45 4.97 -3.20
C VAL A 2 11.29 4.23 -4.51
N PHE A 3 11.45 4.94 -5.63
CA PHE A 3 11.45 4.30 -6.94
C PHE A 3 12.60 3.29 -7.03
N GLN A 4 12.27 2.00 -7.17
CA GLN A 4 13.25 0.93 -7.13
C GLN A 4 13.98 0.76 -8.48
N PRO A 5 15.32 0.61 -8.50
CA PRO A 5 16.08 0.34 -9.72
C PRO A 5 15.63 -0.91 -10.49
N LYS A 6 15.15 -1.94 -9.78
CA LYS A 6 14.62 -3.16 -10.41
C LYS A 6 13.41 -2.85 -11.30
N LEU A 7 12.52 -1.96 -10.84
CA LEU A 7 11.37 -1.53 -11.62
C LEU A 7 11.79 -0.71 -12.84
N LEU A 8 12.82 0.13 -12.72
CA LEU A 8 13.39 0.86 -13.85
C LEU A 8 13.85 -0.08 -14.97
N SER A 9 14.51 -1.19 -14.65
CA SER A 9 14.95 -2.19 -15.64
C SER A 9 13.77 -2.83 -16.39
N LEU A 10 12.64 -3.03 -15.72
CA LEU A 10 11.41 -3.57 -16.32
C LEU A 10 10.73 -2.54 -17.22
N ILE A 11 10.64 -1.28 -16.74
CA ILE A 11 10.06 -0.18 -17.50
C ILE A 11 10.86 0.05 -18.79
N LYS A 12 12.21 0.12 -18.70
CA LYS A 12 13.11 0.28 -19.86
C LYS A 12 12.82 -0.71 -20.99
N LYS A 13 12.39 -1.94 -20.69
CA LYS A 13 12.08 -2.97 -21.68
C LYS A 13 10.77 -2.75 -22.44
N HIS A 14 9.86 -1.95 -21.91
CA HIS A 14 8.48 -1.81 -22.43
C HIS A 14 8.11 -0.38 -22.84
N ILE A 15 8.95 0.61 -22.55
CA ILE A 15 8.73 2.00 -22.99
C ILE A 15 9.35 2.27 -24.36
N MET A 16 8.80 3.26 -25.06
CA MET A 16 9.37 3.76 -26.31
C MET A 16 10.74 4.40 -26.06
N GLN A 17 11.66 4.31 -27.01
CA GLN A 17 13.05 4.79 -26.87
C GLN A 17 13.17 6.28 -26.50
N GLU A 18 12.19 7.11 -26.84
CA GLU A 18 12.19 8.55 -26.57
C GLU A 18 11.49 8.93 -25.26
N SER A 19 10.98 7.96 -24.51
CA SER A 19 10.26 8.21 -23.26
C SER A 19 11.19 8.72 -22.16
N ARG A 20 10.71 9.70 -21.38
CA ARG A 20 11.39 10.22 -20.19
C ARG A 20 10.68 9.74 -18.94
N ILE A 21 11.46 9.33 -17.93
CA ILE A 21 10.92 8.94 -16.63
C ILE A 21 11.31 10.00 -15.60
N TRP A 22 10.30 10.59 -14.96
CA TRP A 22 10.48 11.52 -13.86
C TRP A 22 10.13 10.83 -12.56
N ASN A 23 11.08 10.80 -11.63
CA ASN A 23 10.81 10.44 -10.24
C ASN A 23 10.39 11.71 -9.50
N LEU A 24 9.21 11.68 -8.89
CA LEU A 24 8.65 12.82 -8.17
C LEU A 24 8.45 12.43 -6.71
N TYR A 25 8.63 13.40 -5.81
CA TYR A 25 8.41 13.17 -4.39
C TYR A 25 7.73 14.39 -3.75
N GLY A 26 6.80 14.10 -2.85
CA GLY A 26 6.20 15.05 -1.93
C GLY A 26 5.09 14.38 -1.11
N PRO A 27 4.95 14.71 0.17
CA PRO A 27 3.76 14.39 0.95
C PRO A 27 2.52 15.20 0.49
N ALA A 28 1.33 14.82 0.97
CA ALA A 28 0.10 15.53 0.62
C ALA A 28 0.09 16.98 1.14
N GLU A 29 0.72 17.18 2.29
CA GLU A 29 0.86 18.44 3.02
C GLU A 29 1.76 19.48 2.31
N VAL A 30 2.40 19.09 1.21
CA VAL A 30 3.20 20.01 0.37
C VAL A 30 2.65 20.08 -1.05
N SER A 31 1.36 19.79 -1.25
CA SER A 31 0.67 19.91 -2.54
C SER A 31 1.28 19.01 -3.63
N LEU A 32 1.14 17.69 -3.44
CA LEU A 32 1.53 16.60 -4.36
C LEU A 32 3.03 16.34 -4.44
N CYS A 33 3.83 17.29 -4.92
CA CYS A 33 5.27 17.10 -5.14
C CYS A 33 6.03 18.37 -4.79
N CYS A 34 7.16 18.21 -4.10
CA CYS A 34 8.10 19.28 -3.79
C CYS A 34 9.49 19.03 -4.38
N THR A 35 9.78 17.83 -4.88
CA THR A 35 11.03 17.51 -5.58
C THR A 35 10.80 16.71 -6.86
N TYR A 36 11.79 16.77 -7.76
CA TYR A 36 11.75 16.08 -9.05
C TYR A 36 13.14 15.63 -9.50
N HIS A 37 13.21 14.49 -10.16
CA HIS A 37 14.43 13.94 -10.77
C HIS A 37 14.12 13.33 -12.14
N LEU A 38 14.86 13.75 -13.16
CA LEU A 38 14.87 13.05 -14.45
C LEU A 38 15.79 11.83 -14.33
N VAL A 39 15.21 10.64 -14.42
CA VAL A 39 15.96 9.38 -14.30
C VAL A 39 16.81 9.20 -15.55
N ASP A 40 18.11 9.01 -15.36
CA ASP A 40 19.04 8.72 -16.45
C ASP A 40 18.89 7.25 -16.88
N LEU A 41 18.33 7.03 -18.08
CA LEU A 41 18.13 5.70 -18.63
C LEU A 41 19.42 5.05 -19.16
N GLY A 42 20.49 5.83 -19.36
CA GLY A 42 21.80 5.34 -19.79
C GLY A 42 22.67 4.81 -18.66
N MET A 43 22.34 5.12 -17.41
CA MET A 43 23.09 4.66 -16.24
C MET A 43 22.36 3.55 -15.47
N ASP A 44 23.14 2.60 -14.95
CA ASP A 44 22.66 1.66 -13.93
C ASP A 44 22.79 2.30 -12.55
N GLN A 45 21.73 2.96 -12.12
CA GLN A 45 21.65 3.63 -10.83
C GLN A 45 21.28 2.62 -9.73
N LYS A 46 22.13 2.48 -8.70
CA LYS A 46 21.84 1.64 -7.53
C LYS A 46 20.76 2.22 -6.60
N VAL A 47 20.64 3.54 -6.59
CA VAL A 47 19.64 4.29 -5.83
C VAL A 47 19.18 5.43 -6.72
N ILE A 48 17.86 5.60 -6.85
CA ILE A 48 17.27 6.69 -7.61
C ILE A 48 16.96 7.83 -6.63
N PRO A 49 17.57 9.02 -6.78
CA PRO A 49 17.31 10.13 -5.87
C PRO A 49 15.87 10.63 -6.01
N ILE A 50 15.35 11.23 -4.95
CA ILE A 50 14.08 11.98 -4.99
C ILE A 50 14.26 13.35 -5.67
N GLY A 51 15.51 13.76 -5.90
CA GLY A 51 15.86 14.79 -6.87
C GLY A 51 16.16 16.14 -6.24
N ARG A 52 15.83 17.19 -6.98
CA ARG A 52 16.01 18.59 -6.56
C ARG A 52 14.67 19.20 -6.22
N THR A 53 14.70 20.21 -5.36
CA THR A 53 13.53 20.99 -4.98
C THR A 53 12.90 21.68 -6.20
N LEU A 54 11.58 21.65 -6.28
CA LEU A 54 10.80 22.37 -7.30
C LEU A 54 10.88 23.90 -7.06
N PRO A 55 10.67 24.72 -8.11
CA PRO A 55 10.58 26.17 -7.95
C PRO A 55 9.54 26.56 -6.89
N ASN A 56 9.84 27.62 -6.11
CA ASN A 56 9.01 28.14 -5.02
C ASN A 56 8.81 27.19 -3.81
N TYR A 57 9.53 26.07 -3.77
CA TYR A 57 9.72 25.25 -2.58
C TYR A 57 11.12 25.47 -2.01
N GLN A 58 11.27 25.20 -0.71
CA GLN A 58 12.56 25.14 -0.04
C GLN A 58 12.67 23.84 0.74
N CYS A 59 13.73 23.08 0.51
CA CYS A 59 14.03 21.87 1.27
C CYS A 59 15.19 22.15 2.22
N LEU A 60 14.98 21.92 3.52
CA LEU A 60 16.02 21.93 4.54
C LEU A 60 16.16 20.52 5.12
N ILE A 61 17.36 20.18 5.60
CA ILE A 61 17.61 18.91 6.28
C ILE A 61 18.05 19.26 7.69
N HIS A 62 17.34 18.76 8.70
CA HIS A 62 17.67 18.99 10.10
C HIS A 62 18.09 17.68 10.78
N ASP A 63 19.14 17.72 11.59
CA ASP A 63 19.55 16.59 12.41
C ASP A 63 18.59 16.36 13.59
N GLU A 64 18.92 15.40 14.46
CA GLU A 64 18.11 15.08 15.65
C GLU A 64 18.05 16.23 16.68
N PHE A 65 18.99 17.17 16.64
CA PHE A 65 19.06 18.36 17.48
C PHE A 65 18.39 19.58 16.83
N GLY A 66 17.86 19.44 15.62
CA GLY A 66 17.22 20.50 14.87
C GLY A 66 18.18 21.47 14.20
N GLN A 67 19.45 21.10 14.00
CA GLN A 67 20.43 21.90 13.28
C GLN A 67 20.44 21.59 11.79
N SER A 68 20.66 22.59 10.95
CA SER A 68 20.69 22.42 9.51
C SER A 68 21.93 21.62 9.05
N VAL A 69 21.69 20.68 8.14
CA VAL A 69 22.68 19.77 7.56
C VAL A 69 22.89 20.12 6.09
N ILE A 70 24.17 20.20 5.66
CA ILE A 70 24.53 20.82 4.37
C ILE A 70 25.02 19.78 3.34
N THR A 71 25.66 18.67 3.75
CA THR A 71 26.10 17.63 2.80
C THR A 71 26.47 16.32 3.50
N ASP A 72 26.19 15.18 2.87
CA ASP A 72 26.60 13.81 3.22
C ASP A 72 26.24 13.26 4.61
N GLN A 73 25.50 14.02 5.41
CA GLN A 73 24.85 13.54 6.63
C GLN A 73 23.35 13.39 6.38
N HIS A 74 22.73 12.44 7.06
CA HIS A 74 21.29 12.25 6.98
C HIS A 74 20.57 13.06 8.05
N GLY A 75 19.37 13.52 7.74
CA GLY A 75 18.51 14.21 8.68
C GLY A 75 17.06 14.22 8.20
N GLU A 76 16.18 14.78 9.02
CA GLU A 76 14.77 14.95 8.68
C GLU A 76 14.60 16.03 7.61
N LEU A 77 13.88 15.70 6.54
CA LEU A 77 13.51 16.65 5.50
C LEU A 77 12.39 17.57 5.98
N LEU A 78 12.65 18.87 5.92
CA LEU A 78 11.69 19.94 6.12
C LEU A 78 11.37 20.61 4.78
N VAL A 79 10.10 20.87 4.52
CA VAL A 79 9.65 21.48 3.25
C VAL A 79 8.91 22.77 3.53
N GLY A 80 9.46 23.88 3.06
CA GLY A 80 8.86 25.21 3.09
C GLY A 80 8.45 25.66 1.69
N GLY A 81 7.83 26.84 1.63
CA GLY A 81 7.41 27.49 0.39
C GLY A 81 5.91 27.40 0.12
N VAL A 82 5.52 27.76 -1.11
CA VAL A 82 4.12 28.07 -1.45
C VAL A 82 3.17 26.88 -1.42
N GLY A 83 3.69 25.65 -1.52
CA GLY A 83 2.89 24.44 -1.54
C GLY A 83 2.58 23.85 -0.17
N VAL A 84 3.16 24.38 0.90
CA VAL A 84 2.85 23.95 2.27
C VAL A 84 1.37 24.19 2.55
N PHE A 85 0.69 23.15 3.03
CA PHE A 85 -0.73 23.17 3.33
C PHE A 85 -1.13 24.26 4.35
N ALA A 86 -2.42 24.57 4.41
CA ALA A 86 -2.95 25.44 5.46
C ALA A 86 -3.04 24.74 6.83
N GLY A 87 -2.98 23.41 6.86
CA GLY A 87 -3.10 22.58 8.05
C GLY A 87 -4.07 21.42 7.89
N TYR A 88 -4.21 20.62 8.95
CA TYR A 88 -5.19 19.54 9.03
C TYR A 88 -6.56 20.06 9.43
N LEU A 89 -7.59 19.65 8.70
CA LEU A 89 -8.97 20.07 8.93
C LEU A 89 -9.44 19.73 10.35
N TYR A 90 -9.86 20.74 11.12
CA TYR A 90 -10.30 20.64 12.52
C TYR A 90 -9.27 20.04 13.50
N ARG A 91 -7.98 20.03 13.13
CA ARG A 91 -6.92 19.42 13.93
C ARG A 91 -5.72 20.34 14.10
N ASN A 92 -5.96 21.51 14.69
CA ASN A 92 -4.91 22.50 14.98
C ASN A 92 -3.79 21.92 15.85
N ASP A 93 -4.13 21.01 16.76
CA ASP A 93 -3.17 20.28 17.61
C ASP A 93 -2.15 19.47 16.80
N LEU A 94 -2.56 18.93 15.64
CA LEU A 94 -1.66 18.22 14.72
C LEU A 94 -0.94 19.20 13.80
N THR A 95 -1.63 20.24 13.32
CA THR A 95 -1.04 21.25 12.43
C THR A 95 0.16 21.92 13.11
N GLU A 96 0.00 22.37 14.35
CA GLU A 96 1.07 23.04 15.12
C GLU A 96 2.27 22.12 15.36
N LYS A 97 2.05 20.82 15.53
CA LYS A 97 3.13 19.83 15.71
C LYS A 97 3.82 19.47 14.39
N ALA A 98 3.08 19.50 13.29
CA ALA A 98 3.57 19.10 11.97
C ALA A 98 4.39 20.20 11.29
N VAL A 99 4.31 21.44 11.76
CA VAL A 99 5.08 22.55 11.20
C VAL A 99 6.12 23.10 12.16
N VAL A 100 7.08 23.83 11.62
CA VAL A 100 8.06 24.62 12.37
C VAL A 100 8.27 25.94 11.66
N ASP A 101 8.34 27.03 12.43
CA ASP A 101 8.73 28.34 11.93
C ASP A 101 10.26 28.47 11.99
N ILE A 102 10.87 28.77 10.86
CA ILE A 102 12.30 29.06 10.74
C ILE A 102 12.42 30.36 9.94
N ASP A 103 12.99 31.39 10.58
CA ASP A 103 13.20 32.72 9.99
C ASP A 103 11.94 33.36 9.39
N ASN A 104 10.79 33.23 10.08
CA ASN A 104 9.46 33.71 9.67
C ASN A 104 8.92 33.01 8.42
N MET A 105 9.37 31.79 8.15
CA MET A 105 8.82 30.90 7.11
C MET A 105 8.40 29.58 7.74
N ILE A 106 7.21 29.12 7.36
CA ILE A 106 6.67 27.85 7.82
C ILE A 106 7.24 26.69 6.98
N TYR A 107 7.76 25.69 7.67
CA TYR A 107 8.21 24.43 7.10
C TYR A 107 7.37 23.28 7.65
N TYR A 108 6.92 22.39 6.77
CA TYR A 108 6.32 21.11 7.15
C TYR A 108 7.40 20.08 7.46
N ARG A 109 7.28 19.43 8.62
CA ARG A 109 8.09 18.29 9.06
C ARG A 109 7.61 17.03 8.37
N THR A 110 8.37 16.55 7.38
CA THR A 110 7.94 15.38 6.61
C THR A 110 7.97 14.10 7.42
N GLY A 111 8.87 13.99 8.40
CA GLY A 111 9.25 12.74 9.06
C GLY A 111 10.07 11.79 8.19
N ASP A 112 10.44 12.20 6.96
CA ASP A 112 11.31 11.43 6.07
C ASP A 112 12.77 11.77 6.34
N LEU A 113 13.61 10.75 6.48
CA LEU A 113 15.07 10.89 6.58
C LEU A 113 15.66 10.91 5.17
N VAL A 114 16.47 11.92 4.89
CA VAL A 114 17.13 12.12 3.60
C VAL A 114 18.60 12.47 3.79
N GLN A 115 19.40 12.27 2.75
CA GLN A 115 20.78 12.74 2.63
C GLN A 115 20.91 13.58 1.35
N MET A 116 21.64 14.68 1.43
CA MET A 116 21.96 15.52 0.26
C MET A 116 23.40 15.31 -0.18
N ASP A 117 23.62 15.11 -1.47
CA ASP A 117 24.97 15.07 -2.04
C ASP A 117 25.53 16.48 -2.31
N SER A 118 26.80 16.54 -2.69
CA SER A 118 27.49 17.80 -3.04
C SER A 118 26.88 18.53 -4.23
N CYS A 119 26.07 17.84 -5.04
CA CYS A 119 25.37 18.41 -6.18
C CYS A 119 24.01 19.01 -5.77
N GLY A 120 23.51 18.76 -4.56
CA GLY A 120 22.17 19.17 -4.12
C GLY A 120 21.07 18.20 -4.54
N LEU A 121 21.40 16.95 -4.87
CA LEU A 121 20.41 15.88 -5.06
C LEU A 121 20.07 15.25 -3.71
N LEU A 122 18.78 15.07 -3.47
CA LEU A 122 18.25 14.45 -2.26
C LEU A 122 18.04 12.96 -2.48
N TYR A 123 18.55 12.16 -1.55
CA TYR A 123 18.40 10.72 -1.48
C TYR A 123 17.54 10.37 -0.28
N TYR A 124 16.45 9.63 -0.52
CA TYR A 124 15.61 9.11 0.57
C TYR A 124 16.30 7.96 1.28
N ILE A 125 16.37 8.03 2.61
CA ILE A 125 16.97 7.01 3.48
C ILE A 125 15.89 6.18 4.17
N GLY A 126 14.85 6.82 4.70
CA GLY A 126 13.84 6.12 5.50
C GLY A 126 12.82 7.04 6.15
N ARG A 127 12.10 6.52 7.14
CA ARG A 127 11.21 7.28 8.03
C ARG A 127 11.87 7.46 9.39
N LYS A 128 11.62 8.60 10.02
CA LYS A 128 11.94 8.85 11.42
C LYS A 128 10.93 8.21 12.38
N ASP A 129 9.70 8.00 11.91
CA ASP A 129 8.61 7.41 12.67
C ASP A 129 8.23 6.01 12.17
N TYR A 130 7.15 5.46 12.73
CA TYR A 130 6.64 4.11 12.44
C TYR A 130 5.66 4.07 11.26
N GLN A 131 5.52 5.14 10.49
CA GLN A 131 4.65 5.12 9.31
C GLN A 131 5.24 4.22 8.23
N VAL A 132 4.38 3.50 7.54
CA VAL A 132 4.81 2.60 6.47
C VAL A 132 4.11 2.95 5.17
N LYS A 133 4.78 2.71 4.04
CA LYS A 133 4.11 2.68 2.74
C LYS A 133 3.87 1.22 2.36
N LEU A 134 2.65 0.91 1.93
CA LEU A 134 2.25 -0.41 1.44
C LEU A 134 1.56 -0.21 0.09
N HIS A 135 2.13 -0.79 -0.97
CA HIS A 135 1.60 -0.65 -2.34
C HIS A 135 1.32 0.81 -2.74
N GLY A 136 2.25 1.71 -2.43
CA GLY A 136 2.10 3.16 -2.70
C GLY A 136 1.19 3.93 -1.74
N GLN A 137 0.53 3.28 -0.78
CA GLN A 137 -0.39 3.93 0.17
C GLN A 137 0.32 4.22 1.50
N ARG A 138 0.15 5.43 2.05
CA ARG A 138 0.70 5.80 3.36
C ARG A 138 -0.23 5.29 4.45
N ILE A 139 0.33 4.51 5.38
CA ILE A 139 -0.43 3.87 6.46
C ILE A 139 0.12 4.35 7.80
N GLU A 140 -0.79 4.88 8.62
CA GLU A 140 -0.56 5.19 10.03
C GLU A 140 -0.78 3.93 10.85
N ILE A 141 0.32 3.27 11.26
CA ILE A 141 0.24 2.03 12.06
C ILE A 141 -0.60 2.21 13.33
N GLY A 142 -0.47 3.37 14.00
CA GLY A 142 -1.23 3.66 15.21
C GLY A 142 -2.76 3.72 15.01
N GLU A 143 -3.25 3.94 13.78
CA GLU A 143 -4.68 3.88 13.47
C GLU A 143 -5.19 2.44 13.53
N ILE A 144 -4.41 1.50 12.98
CA ILE A 144 -4.70 0.07 13.03
C ILE A 144 -4.64 -0.44 14.47
N GLU A 145 -3.60 -0.04 15.21
CA GLU A 145 -3.45 -0.41 16.62
C GLU A 145 -4.62 0.10 17.45
N ARG A 146 -5.02 1.37 17.29
CA ARG A 146 -6.17 1.94 18.00
C ARG A 146 -7.47 1.22 17.64
N CYS A 147 -7.67 0.87 16.38
CA CYS A 147 -8.82 0.07 15.96
C CYS A 147 -8.85 -1.28 16.69
N LEU A 148 -7.73 -2.00 16.73
CA LEU A 148 -7.66 -3.30 17.41
C LEU A 148 -7.84 -3.19 18.93
N LEU A 149 -7.24 -2.18 19.56
CA LEU A 149 -7.37 -1.91 21.00
C LEU A 149 -8.80 -1.55 21.44
N ASN A 150 -9.66 -1.13 20.50
CA ASN A 150 -11.08 -0.90 20.77
C ASN A 150 -11.93 -2.20 20.73
N LYS A 151 -11.31 -3.36 20.50
CA LYS A 151 -11.91 -4.70 20.59
C LYS A 151 -11.34 -5.45 21.82
N ASP A 152 -11.53 -6.76 21.91
CA ASP A 152 -11.06 -7.63 23.00
C ASP A 152 -9.53 -7.87 23.00
N VAL A 153 -8.75 -6.91 22.48
CA VAL A 153 -7.29 -6.96 22.40
C VAL A 153 -6.71 -6.09 23.51
N SER A 154 -5.93 -6.69 24.40
CA SER A 154 -5.29 -6.01 25.53
C SER A 154 -4.02 -5.23 25.16
N ALA A 155 -3.30 -5.72 24.14
CA ALA A 155 -2.13 -5.06 23.57
C ALA A 155 -1.90 -5.54 22.14
N CYS A 156 -1.37 -4.69 21.28
CA CYS A 156 -0.99 -5.09 19.92
C CYS A 156 0.22 -4.29 19.41
N ILE A 157 0.84 -4.81 18.36
CA ILE A 157 1.84 -4.13 17.55
C ILE A 157 1.65 -4.57 16.09
N ILE A 158 1.72 -3.62 15.15
CA ILE A 158 1.68 -3.93 13.72
C ILE A 158 3.08 -3.82 13.14
N VAL A 159 3.48 -4.84 12.39
CA VAL A 159 4.78 -4.88 11.72
C VAL A 159 4.56 -5.06 10.23
N LYS A 160 5.24 -4.23 9.42
CA LYS A 160 5.35 -4.47 7.98
C LYS A 160 6.37 -5.60 7.75
N CYS A 161 5.94 -6.67 7.12
CA CYS A 161 6.78 -7.83 6.82
C CYS A 161 6.93 -7.99 5.30
N GLY A 162 8.18 -7.96 4.81
CA GLY A 162 8.45 -7.90 3.38
C GLY A 162 7.94 -6.59 2.76
N ASP A 163 7.72 -6.62 1.44
CA ASP A 163 7.27 -5.42 0.72
C ASP A 163 5.74 -5.21 0.82
N ASP A 164 4.97 -6.27 1.13
CA ASP A 164 3.56 -6.35 0.77
C ASP A 164 2.60 -6.75 1.92
N HIS A 165 3.11 -7.03 3.13
CA HIS A 165 2.25 -7.53 4.21
C HIS A 165 2.32 -6.70 5.49
N LEU A 166 1.16 -6.50 6.10
CA LEU A 166 1.03 -6.05 7.49
C LEU A 166 0.67 -7.24 8.37
N VAL A 167 1.41 -7.42 9.46
CA VAL A 167 1.16 -8.47 10.44
C VAL A 167 0.83 -7.84 11.78
N ALA A 168 -0.32 -8.19 12.33
CA ALA A 168 -0.77 -7.75 13.64
C ALA A 168 -0.41 -8.80 14.68
N TYR A 169 0.49 -8.48 15.60
CA TYR A 169 0.71 -9.30 16.79
C TYR A 169 -0.20 -8.79 17.88
N VAL A 170 -1.09 -9.65 18.37
CA VAL A 170 -2.16 -9.28 19.30
C VAL A 170 -2.09 -10.14 20.55
N GLN A 171 -2.38 -9.53 21.69
CA GLN A 171 -2.47 -10.19 22.98
C GLN A 171 -3.87 -9.99 23.55
N GLY A 172 -4.53 -11.07 23.97
CA GLY A 172 -5.84 -11.02 24.60
C GLY A 172 -6.45 -12.41 24.78
N THR A 173 -7.62 -12.47 25.41
CA THR A 173 -8.34 -13.71 25.70
C THR A 173 -9.43 -13.96 24.67
N ASN A 174 -9.58 -15.21 24.20
CA ASN A 174 -10.60 -15.59 23.22
C ASN A 174 -10.57 -14.75 21.92
N ILE A 175 -9.37 -14.39 21.46
CA ILE A 175 -9.23 -13.68 20.18
C ILE A 175 -9.56 -14.62 19.02
N ASN A 176 -10.54 -14.22 18.21
CA ASN A 176 -10.82 -14.80 16.91
C ASN A 176 -10.29 -13.86 15.81
N GLU A 177 -9.45 -14.38 14.92
CA GLU A 177 -8.87 -13.60 13.81
C GLU A 177 -9.92 -13.08 12.83
N GLU A 178 -10.99 -13.83 12.61
CA GLU A 178 -12.08 -13.45 11.70
C GLU A 178 -12.84 -12.23 12.27
N ASP A 179 -13.17 -12.27 13.56
CA ASP A 179 -13.84 -11.15 14.26
C ASP A 179 -12.95 -9.89 14.28
N LEU A 180 -11.64 -10.03 14.46
CA LEU A 180 -10.71 -8.90 14.39
C LEU A 180 -10.67 -8.30 12.99
N ARG A 181 -10.64 -9.14 11.96
CA ARG A 181 -10.63 -8.70 10.57
C ARG A 181 -11.91 -7.98 10.19
N GLU A 182 -13.06 -8.52 10.57
CA GLU A 182 -14.36 -7.87 10.36
C GLU A 182 -14.42 -6.52 11.08
N HIS A 183 -13.93 -6.45 12.32
CA HIS A 183 -13.84 -5.21 13.08
C HIS A 183 -12.95 -4.17 12.38
N CYS A 184 -11.75 -4.55 11.93
CA CYS A 184 -10.91 -3.67 11.14
C CYS A 184 -11.60 -3.22 9.85
N SER A 185 -12.26 -4.13 9.13
CA SER A 185 -12.90 -3.83 7.85
C SER A 185 -14.06 -2.83 7.94
N SER A 186 -14.71 -2.75 9.10
CA SER A 186 -15.80 -1.80 9.35
C SER A 186 -15.32 -0.40 9.75
N HIS A 187 -14.06 -0.25 10.14
CA HIS A 187 -13.50 1.02 10.65
C HIS A 187 -12.33 1.55 9.82
N LEU A 188 -11.66 0.69 9.05
CA LEU A 188 -10.44 1.00 8.32
C LEU A 188 -10.62 0.68 6.83
N PRO A 189 -9.94 1.44 5.96
CA PRO A 189 -9.80 1.06 4.56
C PRO A 189 -9.15 -0.31 4.39
N THR A 190 -9.52 -1.04 3.33
CA THR A 190 -9.09 -2.42 3.08
C THR A 190 -7.57 -2.61 3.11
N PHE A 191 -6.80 -1.64 2.60
CA PHE A 191 -5.34 -1.71 2.54
C PHE A 191 -4.64 -1.57 3.90
N MET A 192 -5.35 -1.08 4.93
CA MET A 192 -4.86 -1.01 6.30
C MET A 192 -5.14 -2.28 7.10
N ILE A 193 -5.97 -3.19 6.57
CA ILE A 193 -6.32 -4.43 7.26
C ILE A 193 -5.08 -5.36 7.26
N PRO A 194 -4.59 -5.81 8.43
CA PRO A 194 -3.48 -6.74 8.50
C PRO A 194 -3.72 -8.01 7.69
N SER A 195 -2.73 -8.44 6.91
CA SER A 195 -2.79 -9.69 6.15
C SER A 195 -2.89 -10.90 7.09
N MET A 196 -2.25 -10.83 8.26
CA MET A 196 -2.20 -11.88 9.27
C MET A 196 -2.36 -11.32 10.68
N PHE A 197 -3.03 -12.08 11.54
CA PHE A 197 -3.13 -11.82 12.97
C PHE A 197 -2.40 -12.95 13.72
N VAL A 198 -1.43 -12.61 14.55
CA VAL A 198 -0.67 -13.56 15.35
C VAL A 198 -1.04 -13.35 16.82
N VAL A 199 -1.82 -14.29 17.37
CA VAL A 199 -2.23 -14.23 18.76
C VAL A 199 -1.11 -14.77 19.66
N LEU A 200 -0.69 -13.97 20.63
CA LEU A 200 0.33 -14.32 21.61
C LEU A 200 -0.24 -14.23 23.02
N ASP A 201 0.15 -15.17 23.89
CA ASP A 201 -0.18 -15.12 25.32
C ASP A 201 0.39 -13.84 25.96
N ARG A 202 1.59 -13.43 25.51
CA ARG A 202 2.24 -12.21 25.94
C ARG A 202 3.15 -11.65 24.84
N LEU A 203 3.07 -10.34 24.61
CA LEU A 203 4.05 -9.66 23.76
C LEU A 203 5.44 -9.66 24.42
N PRO A 204 6.51 -10.00 23.67
CA PRO A 204 7.87 -9.98 24.22
C PRO A 204 8.27 -8.55 24.53
N LEU A 205 8.90 -8.34 25.69
CA LEU A 205 9.41 -7.04 26.11
C LEU A 205 10.93 -7.10 26.25
N ASN A 206 11.59 -5.99 25.93
CA ASN A 206 13.02 -5.79 26.17
C ASN A 206 13.28 -5.34 27.63
N ALA A 207 14.55 -5.18 28.00
CA ALA A 207 14.95 -4.79 29.36
C ALA A 207 14.37 -3.42 29.81
N SER A 208 14.03 -2.55 28.86
CA SER A 208 13.43 -1.24 29.12
C SER A 208 11.90 -1.28 29.21
N GLY A 209 11.28 -2.45 29.10
CA GLY A 209 9.82 -2.63 29.13
C GLY A 209 9.10 -2.25 27.84
N LYS A 210 9.82 -1.98 26.74
CA LYS A 210 9.23 -1.78 25.41
C LYS A 210 9.08 -3.12 24.68
N ILE A 211 8.17 -3.19 23.70
CA ILE A 211 8.01 -4.39 22.87
C ILE A 211 9.33 -4.69 22.13
N ASP A 212 9.77 -5.95 22.21
CA ASP A 212 10.97 -6.44 21.56
C ASP A 212 10.60 -7.05 20.20
N LEU A 213 10.75 -6.23 19.15
CA LEU A 213 10.38 -6.60 17.78
C LEU A 213 11.20 -7.78 17.24
N GLU A 214 12.45 -7.94 17.68
CA GLU A 214 13.33 -9.02 17.21
C GLU A 214 12.93 -10.39 17.79
N ARG A 215 12.23 -10.38 18.93
CA ARG A 215 11.72 -11.59 19.58
C ARG A 215 10.31 -11.96 19.13
N LEU A 216 9.70 -11.18 18.25
CA LEU A 216 8.41 -11.55 17.67
C LEU A 216 8.56 -12.80 16.78
N PRO A 217 7.64 -13.77 16.86
CA PRO A 217 7.68 -14.92 15.97
C PRO A 217 7.63 -14.49 14.51
N ALA A 218 8.55 -14.99 13.69
CA ALA A 218 8.57 -14.66 12.27
C ALA A 218 7.24 -15.10 11.62
N PRO A 219 6.55 -14.21 10.88
CA PRO A 219 5.32 -14.57 10.21
C PRO A 219 5.65 -15.50 9.05
N ASN A 220 4.95 -16.61 8.98
CA ASN A 220 5.10 -17.56 7.89
C ASN A 220 3.85 -17.50 7.03
N PHE A 221 3.99 -16.91 5.84
CA PHE A 221 2.93 -16.79 4.84
C PHE A 221 2.78 -18.05 3.96
N SER A 222 3.50 -19.13 4.28
CA SER A 222 3.34 -20.42 3.61
C SER A 222 2.02 -21.07 3.98
N LEU A 223 1.45 -21.83 3.05
CA LEU A 223 0.33 -22.73 3.33
C LEU A 223 0.63 -23.75 4.44
N SER A 224 1.91 -24.02 4.74
CA SER A 224 2.34 -24.96 5.79
C SER A 224 2.33 -24.39 7.22
N SER A 225 2.17 -23.08 7.39
CA SER A 225 2.13 -22.41 8.70
C SER A 225 0.74 -22.06 9.18
N VAL A 226 -0.28 -22.21 8.33
CA VAL A 226 -1.66 -22.29 8.81
C VAL A 226 -1.69 -23.43 9.85
N PRO A 227 -2.05 -23.17 11.11
CA PRO A 227 -1.96 -24.17 12.16
C PRO A 227 -2.65 -25.45 11.71
N ALA A 228 -2.03 -26.61 11.89
CA ALA A 228 -2.67 -27.91 11.64
C ALA A 228 -3.98 -28.13 12.45
N ARG A 229 -4.34 -27.18 13.33
CA ARG A 229 -5.59 -27.10 14.08
C ARG A 229 -6.78 -26.58 13.28
N THR A 230 -6.60 -25.83 12.18
CA THR A 230 -7.70 -25.64 11.23
C THR A 230 -7.79 -26.90 10.39
N LYS A 231 -8.81 -27.73 10.68
CA LYS A 231 -9.16 -28.87 9.82
C LYS A 231 -9.19 -28.37 8.38
N TYR A 232 -8.42 -29.00 7.50
CA TYR A 232 -8.50 -28.72 6.07
C TYR A 232 -9.94 -28.94 5.60
N ASP A 233 -10.70 -27.84 5.46
CA ASP A 233 -12.05 -27.84 4.91
C ASP A 233 -11.91 -27.72 3.39
N ALA A 234 -11.95 -28.87 2.72
CA ALA A 234 -11.82 -28.94 1.27
C ALA A 234 -12.94 -28.16 0.57
N PRO A 235 -12.71 -27.64 -0.65
CA PRO A 235 -13.78 -27.19 -1.54
C PRO A 235 -14.90 -28.23 -1.63
N ARG A 236 -16.15 -27.81 -1.41
CA ARG A 236 -17.33 -28.68 -1.34
C ARG A 236 -18.16 -28.67 -2.62
N THR A 237 -18.03 -27.61 -3.42
CA THR A 237 -18.80 -27.44 -4.66
C THR A 237 -17.87 -27.36 -5.86
N GLU A 238 -18.37 -27.66 -7.06
CA GLU A 238 -17.61 -27.49 -8.31
C GLU A 238 -17.14 -26.04 -8.49
N LEU A 239 -17.94 -25.07 -8.04
CA LEU A 239 -17.59 -23.65 -8.13
C LEU A 239 -16.45 -23.31 -7.17
N GLU A 240 -16.50 -23.80 -5.93
CA GLU A 240 -15.39 -23.67 -4.97
C GLU A 240 -14.11 -24.33 -5.52
N GLN A 241 -14.23 -25.48 -6.20
CA GLN A 241 -13.07 -26.14 -6.82
C GLN A 241 -12.47 -25.31 -7.95
N ARG A 242 -13.29 -24.74 -8.84
CA ARG A 242 -12.80 -23.85 -9.91
C ARG A 242 -12.12 -22.60 -9.35
N VAL A 243 -12.68 -22.02 -8.29
CA VAL A 243 -12.08 -20.87 -7.59
C VAL A 243 -10.74 -21.26 -6.95
N HIS A 244 -10.68 -22.41 -6.29
CA HIS A 244 -9.46 -22.96 -5.71
C HIS A 244 -8.35 -23.12 -6.76
N ASP A 245 -8.67 -23.63 -7.94
CA ASP A 245 -7.68 -23.88 -8.99
C ASP A 245 -7.08 -22.57 -9.53
N LEU A 246 -7.92 -21.54 -9.75
CA LEU A 246 -7.47 -20.19 -10.13
C LEU A 246 -6.59 -19.55 -9.06
N TRP A 247 -6.91 -19.74 -7.78
CA TRP A 247 -6.05 -19.26 -6.68
C TRP A 247 -4.68 -19.94 -6.70
N CYS A 248 -4.66 -21.25 -6.91
CA CYS A 248 -3.41 -21.99 -6.98
C CYS A 248 -2.52 -21.52 -8.13
N GLU A 249 -3.11 -21.18 -9.28
CA GLU A 249 -2.39 -20.61 -10.43
C GLU A 249 -1.79 -19.24 -10.09
N ILE A 250 -2.60 -18.30 -9.59
CA ILE A 250 -2.18 -16.93 -9.31
C ILE A 250 -1.16 -16.85 -8.18
N LEU A 251 -1.36 -17.62 -7.11
CA LEU A 251 -0.42 -17.68 -5.99
C LEU A 251 0.83 -18.52 -6.33
N LYS A 252 0.91 -19.11 -7.54
CA LYS A 252 1.98 -20.03 -7.96
C LYS A 252 2.16 -21.19 -6.98
N THR A 253 1.03 -21.70 -6.49
CA THR A 253 0.92 -22.80 -5.53
C THR A 253 0.15 -23.99 -6.11
N SER A 254 0.21 -24.18 -7.43
CA SER A 254 -0.40 -25.30 -8.15
C SER A 254 -0.21 -26.63 -7.42
N GLY A 255 -1.31 -27.30 -7.10
CA GLY A 255 -1.32 -28.59 -6.42
C GLY A 255 -1.25 -28.54 -4.89
N LYS A 256 -1.22 -27.36 -4.26
CA LYS A 256 -1.32 -27.26 -2.79
C LYS A 256 -2.79 -27.27 -2.34
N LYS A 257 -3.02 -27.77 -1.13
CA LYS A 257 -4.33 -27.86 -0.49
C LYS A 257 -4.66 -26.55 0.21
N ILE A 258 -5.49 -25.71 -0.40
CA ILE A 258 -6.00 -24.48 0.23
C ILE A 258 -7.39 -24.78 0.80
N ALA A 259 -7.61 -24.59 2.10
CA ALA A 259 -8.93 -24.79 2.69
C ALA A 259 -9.88 -23.69 2.22
N ARG A 260 -11.17 -24.00 2.05
CA ARG A 260 -12.14 -23.07 1.44
C ARG A 260 -12.37 -21.79 2.26
N THR A 261 -12.07 -21.83 3.56
CA THR A 261 -12.15 -20.70 4.51
C THR A 261 -10.82 -19.96 4.67
N THR A 262 -9.77 -20.37 3.96
CA THR A 262 -8.46 -19.71 4.03
C THR A 262 -8.56 -18.33 3.42
N ASN A 263 -8.07 -17.32 4.14
CA ASN A 263 -8.00 -15.96 3.63
C ASN A 263 -6.88 -15.83 2.57
N PHE A 264 -7.17 -15.20 1.44
CA PHE A 264 -6.23 -15.00 0.32
C PHE A 264 -4.94 -14.28 0.75
N PHE A 265 -5.06 -13.24 1.58
CA PHE A 265 -3.93 -12.42 2.00
C PHE A 265 -3.05 -13.12 3.04
N ALA A 266 -3.62 -14.07 3.80
CA ALA A 266 -2.87 -14.85 4.78
C ALA A 266 -1.87 -15.84 4.13
N ILE A 267 -2.06 -16.17 2.86
CA ILE A 267 -1.23 -17.13 2.10
C ILE A 267 -0.38 -16.46 1.02
N GLY A 268 -0.05 -15.18 1.20
CA GLY A 268 0.83 -14.42 0.30
C GLY A 268 0.10 -13.69 -0.84
N GLY A 269 -1.23 -13.67 -0.83
CA GLY A 269 -2.00 -12.82 -1.73
C GLY A 269 -1.84 -11.33 -1.39
N HIS A 270 -1.90 -10.47 -2.40
CA HIS A 270 -1.89 -9.01 -2.25
C HIS A 270 -2.74 -8.35 -3.35
N SER A 271 -3.00 -7.03 -3.24
CA SER A 271 -4.00 -6.34 -4.08
C SER A 271 -3.75 -6.48 -5.59
N LEU A 272 -2.49 -6.47 -6.04
CA LEU A 272 -2.16 -6.65 -7.46
C LEU A 272 -2.47 -8.06 -7.98
N LEU A 273 -2.14 -9.11 -7.21
CA LEU A 273 -2.55 -10.49 -7.55
C LEU A 273 -4.07 -10.62 -7.52
N PHE A 274 -4.73 -9.89 -6.61
CA PHE A 274 -6.18 -9.86 -6.51
C PHE A 274 -6.84 -9.23 -7.74
N VAL A 275 -6.26 -8.16 -8.28
CA VAL A 275 -6.72 -7.55 -9.54
C VAL A 275 -6.60 -8.54 -10.70
N GLN A 276 -5.48 -9.27 -10.78
CA GLN A 276 -5.30 -10.33 -11.77
C GLN A 276 -6.35 -11.44 -11.60
N LEU A 277 -6.58 -11.88 -10.36
CA LEU A 277 -7.59 -12.90 -10.02
C LEU A 277 -9.00 -12.47 -10.41
N TYR A 278 -9.32 -11.22 -10.14
CA TYR A 278 -10.61 -10.66 -10.48
C TYR A 278 -10.80 -10.58 -12.01
N TYR A 279 -9.76 -10.24 -12.76
CA TYR A 279 -9.80 -10.30 -14.23
C TYR A 279 -10.00 -11.73 -14.75
N ASP A 280 -9.30 -12.71 -14.16
CA ASP A 280 -9.49 -14.12 -14.50
C ASP A 280 -10.91 -14.60 -14.17
N TYR A 281 -11.50 -14.12 -13.09
CA TYR A 281 -12.92 -14.37 -12.79
C TYR A 281 -13.85 -13.80 -13.84
N GLN A 282 -13.66 -12.54 -14.23
CA GLN A 282 -14.46 -11.91 -15.28
C GLN A 282 -14.43 -12.72 -16.57
N SER A 283 -13.24 -13.20 -16.97
CA SER A 283 -13.05 -14.05 -18.15
C SER A 283 -13.69 -15.44 -18.01
N ASN A 284 -13.42 -16.15 -16.91
CA ASN A 284 -13.85 -17.54 -16.70
C ASN A 284 -15.34 -17.70 -16.38
N PHE A 285 -15.94 -16.70 -15.75
CA PHE A 285 -17.35 -16.69 -15.33
C PHE A 285 -18.21 -15.73 -16.16
N ARG A 286 -17.61 -14.99 -17.10
CA ARG A 286 -18.27 -14.13 -18.09
C ARG A 286 -19.15 -13.05 -17.45
N PHE A 287 -18.53 -12.18 -16.66
CA PHE A 287 -19.18 -10.99 -16.09
C PHE A 287 -18.26 -9.77 -16.18
N ASP A 288 -18.86 -8.58 -16.04
CA ASP A 288 -18.13 -7.31 -16.01
C ASP A 288 -18.16 -6.66 -14.61
N SER A 289 -17.38 -5.59 -14.45
CA SER A 289 -17.28 -4.87 -13.18
C SER A 289 -18.52 -4.07 -12.79
N GLN A 290 -19.46 -3.86 -13.72
CA GLN A 290 -20.75 -3.23 -13.43
C GLN A 290 -21.70 -4.23 -12.80
N MET A 291 -21.59 -5.53 -13.13
CA MET A 291 -22.37 -6.60 -12.50
C MET A 291 -21.95 -6.85 -11.06
N ILE A 292 -20.66 -7.13 -10.83
CA ILE A 292 -20.09 -7.29 -9.49
C ILE A 292 -18.70 -6.67 -9.49
N SER A 293 -18.51 -5.60 -8.71
CA SER A 293 -17.22 -4.93 -8.58
C SER A 293 -16.19 -5.79 -7.82
N ILE A 294 -14.93 -5.36 -7.80
CA ILE A 294 -13.85 -6.05 -7.07
C ILE A 294 -13.99 -5.95 -5.54
N ALA A 295 -14.70 -4.94 -5.03
CA ALA A 295 -14.71 -4.62 -3.60
C ALA A 295 -15.29 -5.74 -2.69
N PRO A 296 -16.42 -6.40 -3.03
CA PRO A 296 -16.96 -7.50 -2.22
C PRO A 296 -15.99 -8.69 -2.10
N PHE A 297 -15.25 -8.97 -3.16
CA PHE A 297 -14.22 -10.02 -3.17
C PHE A 297 -13.07 -9.66 -2.22
N LEU A 298 -12.60 -8.40 -2.25
CA LEU A 298 -11.54 -7.94 -1.34
C LEU A 298 -11.96 -8.01 0.14
N LEU A 299 -13.24 -7.74 0.44
CA LEU A 299 -13.79 -7.78 1.79
C LEU A 299 -13.90 -9.23 2.31
N HIS A 300 -14.41 -10.14 1.47
CA HIS A 300 -14.62 -11.54 1.81
C HIS A 300 -13.66 -12.44 1.04
N ALA A 301 -12.37 -12.30 1.33
CA ALA A 301 -11.29 -12.93 0.57
C ALA A 301 -11.08 -14.41 0.90
N THR A 302 -12.12 -15.25 0.84
CA THR A 302 -12.05 -16.72 0.98
C THR A 302 -12.59 -17.41 -0.27
N ILE A 303 -12.15 -18.65 -0.53
CA ILE A 303 -12.66 -19.45 -1.67
C ILE A 303 -14.19 -19.65 -1.54
N ALA A 304 -14.68 -19.94 -0.35
CA ALA A 304 -16.10 -20.14 -0.10
C ALA A 304 -16.92 -18.88 -0.39
N ASP A 305 -16.44 -17.70 0.02
CA ASP A 305 -17.17 -16.45 -0.20
C ASP A 305 -17.05 -15.96 -1.64
N HIS A 306 -15.88 -16.10 -2.27
CA HIS A 306 -15.71 -15.85 -3.70
C HIS A 306 -16.65 -16.73 -4.52
N ALA A 307 -16.77 -18.03 -4.18
CA ALA A 307 -17.71 -18.91 -4.86
C ALA A 307 -19.16 -18.48 -4.65
N LYS A 308 -19.56 -18.04 -3.45
CA LYS A 308 -20.91 -17.48 -3.21
C LYS A 308 -21.16 -16.26 -4.08
N LEU A 309 -20.22 -15.30 -4.11
CA LEU A 309 -20.30 -14.09 -4.94
C LEU A 309 -20.38 -14.43 -6.43
N LEU A 310 -19.56 -15.36 -6.91
CA LEU A 310 -19.61 -15.80 -8.31
C LEU A 310 -20.89 -16.57 -8.63
N ASN A 311 -21.53 -17.20 -7.64
CA ASN A 311 -22.80 -17.86 -7.85
C ASN A 311 -23.95 -16.87 -8.05
N THR A 312 -23.88 -15.65 -7.50
CA THR A 312 -24.91 -14.61 -7.73
C THR A 312 -24.85 -14.03 -9.15
N VAL A 313 -23.73 -14.19 -9.85
CA VAL A 313 -23.56 -13.82 -11.26
C VAL A 313 -24.38 -14.70 -12.20
N LYS A 314 -24.73 -15.93 -11.79
CA LYS A 314 -25.50 -16.84 -12.65
C LYS A 314 -26.95 -16.38 -12.76
N PHE A 315 -27.27 -15.78 -13.92
CA PHE A 315 -28.56 -15.35 -14.48
C PHE A 315 -28.70 -13.83 -14.70
N SER A 316 -27.90 -13.28 -15.61
CA SER A 316 -28.43 -12.32 -16.55
C SER A 316 -27.82 -12.61 -17.91
N GLY A 317 -28.65 -12.77 -18.94
CA GLY A 317 -28.22 -13.04 -20.32
C GLY A 317 -27.49 -11.87 -20.99
N ILE A 318 -26.90 -10.97 -20.19
CA ILE A 318 -26.13 -9.84 -20.65
C ILE A 318 -24.73 -10.37 -20.95
N LYS A 319 -24.54 -10.81 -22.20
CA LYS A 319 -23.20 -10.90 -22.74
C LYS A 319 -22.61 -9.49 -22.68
N SER A 320 -21.65 -9.27 -21.78
CA SER A 320 -20.70 -8.19 -21.99
C SER A 320 -20.10 -8.43 -23.37
N GLU A 321 -20.37 -7.50 -24.29
CA GLU A 321 -19.57 -7.42 -25.50
C GLU A 321 -18.13 -7.30 -25.02
N VAL A 322 -17.31 -8.28 -25.39
CA VAL A 322 -15.85 -8.19 -25.27
C VAL A 322 -15.48 -6.81 -25.75
N TRP A 323 -14.72 -6.05 -24.95
CA TRP A 323 -14.18 -4.76 -25.38
C TRP A 323 -13.55 -4.95 -26.75
N ASN A 324 -14.27 -4.57 -27.80
CA ASN A 324 -13.71 -4.54 -29.13
C ASN A 324 -12.63 -3.47 -29.04
N THR A 325 -11.41 -3.82 -29.47
CA THR A 325 -10.38 -2.83 -29.75
C THR A 325 -11.03 -1.81 -30.69
N LEU A 326 -11.44 -0.66 -30.14
CA LEU A 326 -11.86 0.46 -30.96
C LEU A 326 -10.58 0.87 -31.69
N HIS A 327 -10.51 0.56 -32.98
CA HIS A 327 -9.57 1.22 -33.86
C HIS A 327 -9.79 2.71 -33.64
N ILE A 328 -8.75 3.41 -33.21
CA ILE A 328 -8.78 4.85 -32.99
C ILE A 328 -9.08 5.47 -34.36
N ASP A 329 -10.34 5.79 -34.63
CA ASP A 329 -10.69 6.75 -35.65
C ASP A 329 -10.13 8.11 -35.18
N GLU A 330 -9.61 8.93 -36.10
CA GLU A 330 -8.90 10.19 -35.85
C GLU A 330 -9.78 11.30 -35.20
N GLY A 331 -10.83 10.95 -34.47
CA GLY A 331 -11.67 11.83 -33.68
C GLY A 331 -11.42 11.66 -32.18
N ASN A 332 -11.04 12.76 -31.53
CA ASN A 332 -10.85 12.94 -30.08
C ASN A 332 -11.88 12.20 -29.19
N ASN A 333 -11.59 10.96 -28.81
CA ASN A 333 -12.26 10.29 -27.69
C ASN A 333 -11.33 10.33 -26.48
N LEU A 334 -11.17 11.53 -25.91
CA LEU A 334 -10.60 11.68 -24.58
C LEU A 334 -11.53 10.97 -23.59
N SER A 335 -10.98 10.18 -22.67
CA SER A 335 -11.74 9.71 -21.52
C SER A 335 -12.34 10.91 -20.78
N TYR A 336 -13.47 10.71 -20.08
CA TYR A 336 -14.11 11.75 -19.28
C TYR A 336 -13.13 12.46 -18.35
N GLU A 337 -12.23 11.69 -17.74
CA GLU A 337 -11.18 12.19 -16.84
C GLU A 337 -10.13 13.04 -17.58
N GLN A 338 -9.71 12.63 -18.78
CA GLN A 338 -8.80 13.44 -19.61
C GLN A 338 -9.48 14.74 -20.07
N PHE A 339 -10.74 14.69 -20.47
CA PHE A 339 -11.49 15.85 -20.95
C PHE A 339 -11.72 16.88 -19.83
N GLU A 340 -12.19 16.44 -18.66
CA GLU A 340 -12.40 17.32 -17.50
C GLU A 340 -11.08 17.88 -16.97
N ARG A 341 -10.02 17.06 -16.92
CA ARG A 341 -8.69 17.51 -16.46
C ARG A 341 -8.06 18.52 -17.42
N ILE A 342 -8.17 18.34 -18.74
CA ILE A 342 -7.68 19.31 -19.73
C ILE A 342 -8.48 20.62 -19.64
N LYS A 343 -9.80 20.56 -19.48
CA LYS A 343 -10.64 21.75 -19.26
C LYS A 343 -10.27 22.51 -17.99
N PHE A 344 -9.97 21.79 -16.91
CA PHE A 344 -9.62 22.39 -15.63
C PHE A 344 -8.23 23.06 -15.70
N ILE A 345 -7.25 22.40 -16.32
CA ILE A 345 -5.88 22.92 -16.48
C ILE A 345 -5.85 24.13 -17.43
N HIS A 346 -6.70 24.20 -18.46
CA HIS A 346 -6.72 25.34 -19.38
C HIS A 346 -7.49 26.58 -18.86
N LYS A 347 -8.19 26.46 -17.72
CA LYS A 347 -8.94 27.57 -17.10
C LYS A 347 -8.15 28.34 -16.04
N PHE A 348 -6.96 27.88 -15.70
CA PHE A 348 -5.98 28.54 -14.82
C PHE A 348 -4.65 28.66 -15.57
#